data_AF-A0A3B9I4N6-F1
#
_entry.id   AF-A0A3B9I4N6-F1
#
_cell.length_a   1.000
_cell.length_b   1.000
_cell.length_c   1.000
_cell.angle_alpha   90.00
_cell.angle_beta   90.00
_cell.angle_gamma   90.00
#
_symmetry.space_group_name_H-M   'P 1'
#
loop_
_entity.id
_entity.type
_entity.pdbx_description
1 polymer ?
#
loop_
_entity_poly.entity_id
_entity_poly.type
_entity_poly.pdbx_seq_one_letter_code
_entity_poly.pdbx_strand_id
1 'polypeptide(L)'
;MHKEHIDINGISLSIIDTEFFRKHEQIIKKCQYLVEPLGNDKHLLLTNLTTKKLLQAAGHDLSKIDFAVPQHWLDQDDIHHRYYQQNDQAVWSYENNQWGEPVWSSEAWKEMLINVRAHPYVMSSGQSLENPITEGVVLH
;
A
#
# COMPACT_ATOMS: atom_id res chain seq x y z
N MET A 1 -2.85 14.69 17.02
CA MET A 1 -2.89 13.32 16.47
C MET A 1 -4.20 13.15 15.74
N HIS A 2 -4.23 13.40 14.43
CA HIS A 2 -5.37 13.04 13.60
C HIS A 2 -5.08 11.67 13.01
N LYS A 3 -5.62 10.63 13.64
CA LYS A 3 -5.58 9.27 13.11
C LYS A 3 -6.87 9.07 12.32
N GLU A 4 -6.77 9.24 11.02
CA GLU A 4 -7.82 8.81 10.12
C GLU A 4 -7.57 7.34 9.79
N HIS A 5 -8.61 6.53 9.92
CA HIS A 5 -8.60 5.13 9.53
C HIS A 5 -9.36 4.99 8.22
N ILE A 6 -8.72 4.37 7.23
CA ILE A 6 -9.39 3.99 5.98
C ILE A 6 -9.50 2.47 5.94
N ASP A 7 -10.62 1.96 5.44
CA ASP A 7 -10.80 0.55 5.14
C ASP A 7 -10.65 0.36 3.62
N ILE A 8 -9.75 -0.54 3.23
CA ILE A 8 -9.60 -0.94 1.83
C ILE A 8 -9.68 -2.44 1.77
N ASN A 9 -10.71 -2.94 1.10
CA ASN A 9 -10.96 -4.37 0.92
C ASN A 9 -10.91 -5.15 2.26
N GLY A 10 -11.46 -4.57 3.33
CA GLY A 10 -11.54 -5.18 4.66
C GLY A 10 -10.29 -5.02 5.52
N ILE A 11 -9.38 -4.10 5.15
CA ILE A 11 -8.15 -3.84 5.90
C ILE A 11 -8.12 -2.40 6.35
N SER A 12 -7.99 -2.23 7.67
CA SER A 12 -7.80 -0.92 8.28
C SER A 12 -6.35 -0.45 8.15
N LEU A 13 -6.19 0.68 7.46
CA LEU A 13 -4.92 1.39 7.30
C LEU A 13 -5.01 2.70 8.08
N SER A 14 -3.88 3.14 8.65
CA SER A 14 -3.82 4.41 9.37
C SER A 14 -3.17 5.46 8.50
N ILE A 15 -3.75 6.65 8.44
CA ILE A 15 -3.08 7.84 7.89
C ILE A 15 -2.54 8.64 9.07
N ILE A 16 -1.26 8.99 9.01
CA ILE A 16 -0.56 9.78 10.03
C ILE A 16 0.02 11.04 9.38
N ASP A 17 0.15 12.11 10.16
CA ASP A 17 0.85 13.32 9.72
C ASP A 17 2.39 13.14 9.76
N THR A 18 3.11 13.95 8.97
CA THR A 18 4.58 13.96 8.90
C THR A 18 5.22 14.21 10.26
N GLU A 19 4.61 15.05 11.10
CA GLU A 19 5.12 15.36 12.44
C GLU A 19 5.12 14.12 13.32
N PHE A 20 4.01 13.37 13.33
CA PHE A 20 3.86 12.12 14.04
C PHE A 20 4.85 11.07 13.54
N PHE A 21 5.02 10.95 12.21
CA PHE A 21 6.03 10.06 11.63
C PHE A 21 7.43 10.41 12.13
N ARG A 22 7.86 11.68 12.03
CA ARG A 22 9.19 12.13 12.50
C ARG A 22 9.40 11.86 13.98
N LYS A 23 8.40 12.10 14.82
CA LYS A 23 8.48 11.87 16.26
C LYS A 23 8.63 10.39 16.63
N HIS A 24 8.13 9.47 15.81
CA HIS A 24 8.09 8.03 16.11
C HIS A 24 8.86 7.16 15.10
N GLU A 25 9.67 7.77 14.24
CA GLU A 25 10.31 7.12 13.08
C GLU A 25 11.08 5.85 13.48
N GLN A 26 11.82 5.88 14.59
CA GLN A 26 12.61 4.74 15.04
C GLN A 26 11.75 3.55 15.47
N ILE A 27 10.60 3.81 16.11
CA ILE A 27 9.66 2.76 16.53
C ILE A 27 8.96 2.19 15.29
N ILE A 28 8.55 3.08 14.39
CA ILE A 28 7.89 2.75 13.14
C ILE A 28 8.77 1.82 12.29
N LYS A 29 10.03 2.21 12.05
CA LYS A 29 11.01 1.42 11.29
C LYS A 29 11.34 0.07 11.93
N LYS A 30 11.31 -0.04 13.27
CA LYS A 30 11.64 -1.29 13.99
C LYS A 30 10.51 -2.31 14.01
N CYS A 31 9.25 -1.87 14.04
CA CYS A 31 8.10 -2.75 14.23
C CYS A 31 7.48 -3.22 12.91
N GLN A 32 8.25 -3.22 11.81
CA GLN A 32 7.79 -3.59 10.46
C GLN A 32 6.57 -2.78 10.01
N TYR A 33 6.42 -1.57 10.56
CA TYR A 33 5.43 -0.64 10.05
C TYR A 33 5.95 -0.08 8.75
N LEU A 34 5.15 -0.26 7.71
CA LEU A 34 5.48 0.36 6.45
C LEU A 34 4.90 1.77 6.41
N VAL A 35 5.73 2.71 5.96
CA VAL A 35 5.35 4.11 5.80
C VAL A 35 5.56 4.58 4.37
N GLU A 36 4.47 4.97 3.72
CA GLU A 36 4.53 5.56 2.37
C GLU A 36 4.05 7.01 2.40
N PRO A 37 4.79 7.95 1.77
CA PRO A 37 4.30 9.30 1.61
C PRO A 37 3.06 9.30 0.70
N LEU A 38 1.99 9.93 1.19
CA LEU A 38 0.77 10.17 0.42
C LEU A 38 0.74 11.59 -0.20
N GLY A 39 1.70 12.44 0.16
CA GLY A 39 1.69 13.88 -0.14
C GLY A 39 0.97 14.69 0.95
N ASN A 40 0.99 16.02 0.84
CA ASN A 40 0.30 16.95 1.75
C ASN A 40 0.57 16.69 3.25
N ASP A 41 1.84 16.45 3.60
CA ASP A 41 2.28 16.12 4.95
C ASP A 41 1.58 14.91 5.60
N LYS A 42 1.10 13.98 4.78
CA LYS A 42 0.49 12.72 5.22
C LYS A 42 1.33 11.53 4.78
N HIS A 43 1.34 10.53 5.65
CA HIS A 43 1.91 9.23 5.39
C HIS A 43 0.90 8.12 5.68
N LEU A 44 0.93 7.08 4.86
CA LEU A 44 0.24 5.84 5.10
C LEU A 44 1.06 5.01 6.08
N LEU A 45 0.47 4.60 7.20
CA LEU A 45 1.07 3.70 8.17
C LEU A 45 0.34 2.36 8.13
N LEU A 46 1.05 1.33 7.67
CA LEU A 46 0.57 -0.05 7.70
C LEU A 46 1.08 -0.78 8.93
N THR A 47 0.13 -1.28 9.72
CA THR A 47 0.40 -2.08 10.92
C THR A 47 0.14 -3.56 10.66
N ASN A 48 1.02 -4.43 11.17
CA ASN A 48 0.88 -5.89 11.03
C ASN A 48 0.66 -6.32 9.58
N LEU A 49 1.48 -5.82 8.66
CA LEU A 49 1.41 -6.14 7.23
C LEU A 49 1.81 -7.60 7.01
N THR A 50 0.84 -8.42 6.61
CA THR A 50 1.07 -9.80 6.18
C THR A 50 0.86 -9.89 4.67
N THR A 51 1.43 -10.90 4.01
CA THR A 51 1.20 -11.15 2.57
C THR A 51 -0.29 -11.23 2.25
N LYS A 52 -1.08 -11.88 3.11
CA LYS A 52 -2.54 -11.95 2.99
C LYS A 52 -3.18 -10.56 2.95
N LYS A 53 -2.77 -9.65 3.84
CA LYS A 53 -3.29 -8.29 3.89
C LYS A 53 -2.86 -7.47 2.69
N LEU A 54 -1.61 -7.61 2.26
CA LEU A 54 -1.12 -6.97 1.06
C LEU A 54 -1.99 -7.32 -0.15
N LEU A 55 -2.22 -8.61 -0.38
CA LEU A 55 -3.00 -9.12 -1.51
C LEU A 55 -4.46 -8.66 -1.47
N GLN A 56 -5.10 -8.69 -0.30
CA GLN A 56 -6.47 -8.17 -0.15
C GLN A 56 -6.56 -6.67 -0.47
N ALA A 57 -5.65 -5.86 0.07
CA ALA A 57 -5.66 -4.42 -0.18
C ALA A 57 -5.26 -4.07 -1.63
N ALA A 58 -4.50 -4.93 -2.30
CA ALA A 58 -4.25 -4.87 -3.75
C ALA A 58 -5.48 -5.27 -4.59
N GLY A 59 -6.45 -5.98 -4.01
CA GLY A 59 -7.71 -6.34 -4.66
C GLY A 59 -7.79 -7.79 -5.11
N HIS A 60 -6.83 -8.63 -4.73
CA HIS A 60 -6.85 -10.05 -5.06
C HIS A 60 -7.89 -10.83 -4.25
N ASP A 61 -8.53 -11.79 -4.90
CA ASP A 61 -9.39 -12.81 -4.33
C ASP A 61 -8.53 -13.91 -3.68
N LEU A 62 -8.38 -13.82 -2.36
CA LEU A 62 -7.63 -14.79 -1.58
C LEU A 62 -8.13 -16.23 -1.68
N SER A 63 -9.39 -16.46 -2.09
CA SER A 63 -9.90 -17.83 -2.29
C SER A 63 -9.27 -18.51 -3.50
N LYS A 64 -8.63 -17.73 -4.38
CA LYS A 64 -7.92 -18.17 -5.59
C LYS A 64 -6.41 -18.01 -5.47
N ILE A 65 -5.89 -17.78 -4.27
CA ILE A 65 -4.44 -17.67 -4.02
C ILE A 65 -3.96 -18.96 -3.35
N ASP A 66 -2.90 -19.54 -3.91
CA ASP A 66 -2.01 -20.47 -3.21
C ASP A 66 -0.77 -19.73 -2.74
N PHE A 67 -0.45 -19.85 -1.45
CA PHE A 67 0.75 -19.26 -0.87
C PHE A 67 2.00 -20.10 -1.15
N ALA A 68 1.83 -21.30 -1.70
CA ALA A 68 2.91 -22.07 -2.31
C ALA A 68 3.04 -21.69 -3.79
N VAL A 69 4.28 -21.71 -4.28
CA VAL A 69 4.61 -21.52 -5.70
C VAL A 69 5.20 -22.82 -6.26
N PRO A 70 4.95 -23.17 -7.53
CA PRO A 70 5.48 -24.38 -8.12
C PRO A 70 7.02 -24.38 -8.15
N GLN A 71 7.65 -25.44 -7.62
CA GLN A 71 9.12 -25.51 -7.53
C GLN A 71 9.79 -25.41 -8.90
N HIS A 72 9.28 -26.11 -9.91
CA HIS A 72 9.84 -26.09 -11.26
C HIS A 72 9.80 -24.69 -11.91
N TRP A 73 8.89 -23.82 -11.46
CA TRP A 73 8.85 -22.42 -11.89
C TRP A 73 9.90 -21.59 -11.15
N LEU A 74 10.05 -21.81 -9.83
CA LEU A 74 11.11 -21.19 -9.02
C LEU A 74 12.53 -21.58 -9.45
N ASP A 75 12.70 -22.75 -10.05
CA ASP A 75 14.01 -23.27 -10.49
C ASP A 75 14.53 -22.56 -11.75
N GLN A 76 13.72 -21.74 -12.42
CA GLN A 76 14.17 -20.92 -13.55
C GLN A 76 15.11 -19.81 -13.04
N ASP A 77 16.28 -19.64 -13.67
CA ASP A 77 17.36 -18.79 -13.14
C ASP A 77 16.92 -17.34 -12.83
N ASP A 78 16.13 -16.73 -13.72
CA ASP A 78 15.60 -15.37 -13.57
C ASP A 78 14.58 -15.25 -12.43
N ILE A 79 13.71 -16.26 -12.29
CA ILE A 79 12.73 -16.37 -11.22
C ILE A 79 13.42 -16.60 -9.88
N HIS A 80 14.38 -17.52 -9.83
CA HIS A 80 15.17 -17.82 -8.64
C HIS A 80 15.90 -16.57 -8.15
N HIS A 81 16.54 -15.84 -9.07
CA HIS A 81 17.23 -14.60 -8.75
C HIS A 81 16.27 -13.55 -8.17
N ARG A 82 15.10 -13.33 -8.78
CA ARG A 82 14.09 -12.38 -8.27
C ARG A 82 13.57 -12.80 -6.89
N TYR A 83 13.20 -14.07 -6.73
CA TYR A 83 12.59 -14.57 -5.51
C TYR A 83 13.56 -14.59 -4.32
N TYR A 84 14.77 -15.15 -4.49
CA TYR A 84 15.70 -15.36 -3.38
C TYR A 84 16.74 -14.25 -3.23
N GLN A 85 17.25 -13.68 -4.33
CA GLN A 85 18.34 -12.70 -4.26
C GLN A 85 17.83 -11.27 -4.17
N GLN A 86 16.77 -10.93 -4.90
CA GLN A 86 16.09 -9.64 -4.76
C GLN A 86 15.05 -9.64 -3.63
N ASN A 87 14.77 -10.81 -3.03
CA ASN A 87 13.81 -11.00 -1.94
C ASN A 87 12.39 -10.50 -2.29
N ASP A 88 12.01 -10.59 -3.57
CA ASP A 88 10.66 -10.28 -4.04
C ASP A 88 9.85 -11.57 -4.09
N GLN A 89 9.16 -11.90 -3.00
CA GLN A 89 8.41 -13.15 -2.91
C GLN A 89 7.17 -13.13 -3.80
N ALA A 90 6.81 -14.28 -4.37
CA ALA A 90 5.58 -14.47 -5.13
C ALA A 90 4.61 -15.42 -4.40
N VAL A 91 3.33 -15.27 -4.70
CA VAL A 91 2.28 -16.27 -4.47
C VAL A 91 1.73 -16.73 -5.83
N TRP A 92 0.94 -17.81 -5.86
CA TRP A 92 0.33 -18.30 -7.09
C TRP A 92 -1.16 -17.93 -7.13
N SER A 93 -1.60 -17.23 -8.17
CA SER A 93 -3.00 -16.80 -8.35
C SER A 93 -3.68 -17.57 -9.47
N TYR A 94 -4.90 -18.04 -9.22
CA TYR A 94 -5.79 -18.67 -10.20
C TYR A 94 -6.93 -17.74 -10.64
N GLU A 95 -6.79 -16.42 -10.41
CA GLU A 95 -7.85 -15.44 -10.69
C GLU A 95 -8.20 -15.37 -12.18
N ASN A 96 -7.17 -15.34 -13.02
CA ASN A 96 -7.33 -15.12 -14.46
C ASN A 96 -7.31 -16.42 -15.28
N ASN A 97 -6.76 -17.51 -14.74
CA ASN A 97 -6.67 -18.77 -15.46
C ASN A 97 -6.51 -20.00 -14.53
N GLN A 98 -6.82 -21.19 -15.06
CA GLN A 98 -6.81 -22.46 -14.31
C GLN A 98 -5.41 -23.03 -14.01
N TRP A 99 -4.38 -22.58 -14.72
CA TRP A 99 -2.99 -22.99 -14.52
C TRP A 99 -2.28 -22.12 -13.48
N GLY A 100 -2.89 -20.98 -13.18
CA GLY A 100 -2.41 -19.94 -12.30
C GLY A 100 -1.21 -19.19 -12.87
N GLU A 101 -0.87 -18.11 -12.18
CA GLU A 101 0.23 -17.23 -12.53
C GLU A 101 0.83 -16.61 -11.25
N PRO A 102 2.10 -16.21 -11.27
CA PRO A 102 2.72 -15.60 -10.11
C PRO A 102 2.16 -14.20 -9.87
N VAL A 103 1.87 -13.89 -8.60
CA VAL A 103 1.64 -12.53 -8.12
C VAL A 103 2.82 -12.15 -7.24
N TRP A 104 3.60 -11.18 -7.69
CA TRP A 104 4.77 -10.72 -6.97
C TRP A 104 4.42 -9.73 -5.87
N SER A 105 5.12 -9.82 -4.74
CA SER A 105 4.91 -8.92 -3.60
C SER A 105 5.12 -7.46 -4.02
N SER A 106 6.13 -7.18 -4.84
CA SER A 106 6.40 -5.83 -5.37
C SER A 106 5.34 -5.30 -6.33
N GLU A 107 4.55 -6.16 -6.97
CA GLU A 107 3.45 -5.79 -7.87
C GLU A 107 2.18 -5.56 -7.09
N ALA A 108 1.80 -6.50 -6.21
CA ALA A 108 0.70 -6.33 -5.26
C ALA A 108 0.91 -5.07 -4.39
N TRP A 109 2.17 -4.73 -4.08
CA TRP A 109 2.54 -3.47 -3.44
C TRP A 109 2.10 -2.24 -4.21
N LYS A 110 2.40 -2.19 -5.51
CA LYS A 110 2.04 -1.06 -6.38
C LYS A 110 0.52 -0.95 -6.52
N GLU A 111 -0.16 -2.07 -6.72
CA GLU A 111 -1.62 -2.13 -6.84
C GLU A 111 -2.32 -1.66 -5.56
N MET A 112 -1.84 -2.12 -4.40
CA MET A 112 -2.32 -1.64 -3.11
C MET A 112 -2.19 -0.12 -2.99
N LEU A 113 -1.04 0.45 -3.37
CA LEU A 113 -0.85 1.91 -3.30
C LEU A 113 -1.74 2.68 -4.27
N ILE A 114 -2.01 2.12 -5.45
CA ILE A 114 -2.97 2.69 -6.41
C ILE A 114 -4.37 2.71 -5.77
N ASN A 115 -4.81 1.60 -5.19
CA ASN A 115 -6.12 1.49 -4.53
C ASN A 115 -6.24 2.46 -3.35
N VAL A 116 -5.18 2.60 -2.54
CA VAL A 116 -5.12 3.58 -1.45
C VAL A 116 -5.27 5.00 -1.94
N ARG A 117 -4.52 5.38 -2.98
CA ARG A 117 -4.54 6.73 -3.52
C ARG A 117 -5.86 7.07 -4.21
N ALA A 118 -6.54 6.08 -4.78
CA ALA A 118 -7.87 6.21 -5.35
C ALA A 118 -8.98 6.24 -4.29
N HIS A 119 -8.68 5.92 -3.03
CA HIS A 119 -9.70 5.87 -1.98
C HIS A 119 -10.30 7.27 -1.72
N PRO A 120 -11.63 7.43 -1.68
CA PRO A 120 -12.29 8.74 -1.56
C PRO A 120 -11.79 9.60 -0.42
N TYR A 121 -11.52 9.02 0.76
CA TYR A 121 -10.96 9.76 1.91
C TYR A 121 -9.54 10.32 1.67
N VAL A 122 -8.71 9.59 0.93
CA VAL A 122 -7.36 10.07 0.57
C VAL A 122 -7.48 11.16 -0.47
N MET A 123 -8.30 10.96 -1.51
CA MET A 123 -8.57 11.96 -2.54
C MET A 123 -9.17 13.26 -1.99
N SER A 124 -10.16 13.18 -1.09
CA SER A 124 -10.80 14.35 -0.48
C SER A 124 -9.85 15.11 0.43
N SER A 125 -8.88 14.42 1.05
CA SER A 125 -7.81 15.06 1.82
C SER A 125 -6.71 15.68 0.96
N GLY A 126 -6.68 15.37 -0.34
CA GLY A 126 -5.82 15.97 -1.36
C GLY A 126 -6.36 17.29 -1.92
N GLN A 127 -7.68 17.49 -1.84
CA GLN A 127 -8.34 18.76 -2.20
C GLN A 127 -8.54 19.62 -0.96
N SER A 128 -7.44 20.14 -0.40
CA SER A 128 -7.56 21.43 0.27
C SER A 128 -7.92 22.42 -0.82
N LEU A 129 -9.14 22.94 -0.78
CA LEU A 129 -9.55 24.10 -1.55
C LEU A 129 -8.48 25.18 -1.39
N GLU A 130 -7.64 25.35 -2.42
CA GLU A 130 -7.06 26.65 -2.71
C GLU A 130 -8.25 27.55 -3.04
N ASN A 131 -8.84 28.16 -2.01
CA ASN A 131 -9.51 29.43 -2.22
C ASN A 131 -8.38 30.46 -2.34
N PRO A 132 -8.15 31.03 -3.54
CA PRO A 132 -7.18 32.10 -3.67
C PRO A 132 -7.63 33.27 -2.81
N ILE A 133 -6.68 33.78 -2.03
CA ILE A 133 -6.70 35.08 -1.39
C ILE A 133 -7.24 36.09 -2.41
N THR A 134 -8.36 36.74 -2.10
CA THR A 134 -8.65 38.06 -2.67
C THR A 134 -8.44 39.09 -1.58
N GLU A 135 -7.24 39.66 -1.59
CA GLU A 135 -6.93 40.92 -0.95
C GLU A 135 -7.89 42.01 -1.45
N GLY A 136 -8.34 42.86 -0.52
CA GLY A 136 -8.50 44.29 -0.78
C GLY A 136 -9.67 44.74 -1.63
N VAL A 137 -10.74 45.19 -0.96
CA VAL A 137 -11.43 46.43 -1.37
C VAL A 137 -11.60 47.31 -0.12
N VAL A 138 -10.72 48.29 0.00
CA VAL A 138 -11.02 49.56 0.68
C VAL A 138 -11.83 50.39 -0.31
N LEU A 139 -13.02 50.84 0.07
CA LEU A 139 -13.65 52.01 -0.54
C LEU A 139 -14.19 52.94 0.56
N HIS A 140 -13.97 54.21 0.29
CA HIS A 140 -14.05 55.43 1.10
C HIS A 140 -15.30 55.62 1.98
#